data_AF-A0A024P5E2-F1
#
_entry.id   AF-A0A024P5E2-F1
#
_cell.length_a   1.000
_cell.length_b   1.000
_cell.length_c   1.000
_cell.angle_alpha   90.00
_cell.angle_beta   90.00
_cell.angle_gamma   90.00
#
_symmetry.space_group_name_H-M   'P 1'
#
loop_
_entity.id
_entity.type
_entity.pdbx_description
1 polymer ?
#
loop_
_entity_poly.entity_id
_entity_poly.type
_entity_poly.pdbx_seq_one_letter_code
_entity_poly.pdbx_strand_id
1 'polypeptide(L)'
;MWNLGGSNVRKQKKKWEDYLDPLYLPLFTAFPIEWWLLLKKPPFSAIEITLYIIGILFFVFSGAVETNSEEGKSQLFGYIYLISALLFASISLFRWLA
;
A
#
# COMPACT_ATOMS: atom_id res chain seq x y z
N MET A 1 25.39 -38.09 -12.37
CA MET A 1 25.75 -36.85 -11.65
C MET A 1 24.51 -35.97 -11.59
N TRP A 2 23.90 -35.82 -10.41
CA TRP A 2 22.67 -35.05 -10.25
C TRP A 2 22.98 -33.56 -10.05
N ASN A 3 22.43 -32.73 -10.93
CA ASN A 3 22.50 -31.26 -10.84
C ASN A 3 21.50 -30.76 -9.78
N LEU A 4 21.96 -30.63 -8.53
CA LEU A 4 21.16 -30.19 -7.38
C LEU A 4 21.12 -28.65 -7.20
N GLY A 5 21.65 -27.87 -8.15
CA GLY A 5 21.72 -26.41 -8.05
C GLY A 5 20.45 -25.65 -8.47
N GLY A 6 19.51 -26.29 -9.19
CA GLY A 6 18.41 -25.58 -9.88
C GLY A 6 17.17 -25.23 -9.03
N SER A 7 17.00 -25.81 -7.84
CA SER A 7 15.81 -25.57 -7.01
C SER A 7 15.92 -24.31 -6.14
N ASN A 8 17.10 -24.07 -5.56
CA ASN A 8 17.36 -22.90 -4.71
C ASN A 8 17.39 -21.60 -5.51
N VAL A 9 17.94 -21.62 -6.72
CA VAL A 9 17.97 -20.45 -7.61
C VAL A 9 16.55 -20.04 -8.03
N ARG A 10 15.67 -21.00 -8.34
CA ARG A 10 14.25 -20.71 -8.66
C ARG A 10 13.48 -20.15 -7.47
N LYS A 11 13.68 -20.69 -6.27
CA LYS A 11 13.06 -20.16 -5.04
C LYS A 11 13.53 -18.74 -4.71
N GLN A 12 14.82 -18.45 -4.88
CA GLN A 12 15.34 -17.09 -4.69
C GLN A 12 14.78 -16.12 -5.74
N LYS A 13 14.74 -16.52 -7.03
CA LYS A 13 14.24 -15.66 -8.10
C LYS A 13 12.77 -15.28 -7.90
N LYS A 14 11.94 -16.24 -7.51
CA LYS A 14 10.53 -16.01 -7.15
C LYS A 14 10.39 -15.01 -5.99
N LYS A 15 11.23 -15.15 -4.96
CA LYS A 15 11.25 -14.26 -3.79
C LYS A 15 11.68 -12.83 -4.13
N TRP A 16 12.55 -12.63 -5.12
CA TRP A 16 12.96 -11.30 -5.58
C TRP A 16 11.91 -10.65 -6.49
N GLU A 17 11.20 -11.45 -7.29
CA GLU A 17 10.06 -10.99 -8.10
C GLU A 17 8.89 -10.54 -7.21
N ASP A 18 8.59 -11.25 -6.11
CA ASP A 18 7.57 -10.83 -5.12
C ASP A 18 7.97 -9.55 -4.34
N TYR A 19 9.27 -9.33 -4.08
CA TYR A 19 9.74 -8.10 -3.40
C TYR A 19 9.80 -6.88 -4.32
N LEU A 20 9.85 -7.10 -5.64
CA LEU A 20 9.77 -6.07 -6.67
C LEU A 20 8.37 -6.03 -7.30
N ASP A 21 7.35 -6.57 -6.61
CA ASP A 21 5.98 -6.47 -7.08
C ASP A 21 5.67 -4.97 -7.23
N PRO A 22 5.29 -4.49 -8.44
CA PRO A 22 5.04 -3.08 -8.72
C PRO A 22 4.01 -2.44 -7.79
N LEU A 23 3.28 -3.26 -7.02
CA LEU A 23 2.34 -2.85 -5.98
C LEU A 23 3.02 -2.26 -4.72
N TYR A 24 4.20 -2.74 -4.33
CA TYR A 24 4.87 -2.31 -3.09
C TYR A 24 5.47 -0.90 -3.20
N LEU A 25 5.96 -0.52 -4.39
CA LEU A 25 6.56 0.80 -4.63
C LEU A 25 5.56 1.95 -4.41
N PRO A 26 4.36 1.95 -5.00
CA PRO A 26 3.32 2.94 -4.73
C PRO A 26 2.95 2.99 -3.25
N LEU A 27 2.79 1.83 -2.61
CA LEU A 27 2.43 1.71 -1.19
C LEU A 27 3.48 2.34 -0.25
N PHE A 28 4.76 2.11 -0.54
CA PHE A 28 5.87 2.70 0.19
C PHE A 28 5.87 4.23 0.10
N THR A 29 5.42 4.79 -1.04
CA THR A 29 5.29 6.24 -1.21
C THR A 29 3.99 6.81 -0.67
N ALA A 30 2.89 6.04 -0.69
CA ALA A 30 1.57 6.48 -0.25
C ALA A 30 1.55 6.80 1.25
N PHE A 31 2.12 5.93 2.10
CA PHE A 31 2.16 6.14 3.55
C PHE A 31 2.83 7.46 3.98
N PRO A 32 4.06 7.78 3.56
CA PRO A 32 4.71 9.04 3.89
C PRO A 32 3.96 10.27 3.37
N ILE A 33 3.37 10.18 2.17
CA ILE A 33 2.61 11.28 1.57
C ILE A 33 1.34 11.56 2.36
N GLU A 34 0.55 10.52 2.64
CA GLU A 34 -0.68 10.59 3.43
C GLU A 34 -0.38 11.14 4.84
N TRP A 35 0.68 10.64 5.48
CA TRP A 35 1.12 11.12 6.79
C TRP A 35 1.54 12.60 6.76
N TRP A 36 2.31 13.01 5.75
CA TRP A 36 2.72 14.40 5.59
C TRP A 36 1.51 15.33 5.40
N LEU A 37 0.56 14.94 4.56
CA LEU A 37 -0.65 15.70 4.33
C LEU A 37 -1.48 15.83 5.62
N LEU A 38 -1.54 14.77 6.45
CA LEU A 38 -2.20 14.82 7.76
C LEU A 38 -1.59 15.85 8.72
N LEU A 39 -0.30 16.14 8.61
CA LEU A 39 0.38 17.14 9.43
C LEU A 39 0.28 18.56 8.86
N LYS A 40 0.08 18.70 7.55
CA LYS A 40 -0.02 20.00 6.88
C LYS A 40 -1.29 20.76 7.32
N LYS A 41 -1.18 22.03 7.67
CA LYS A 41 -2.34 22.87 8.05
C LYS A 41 -3.18 23.31 6.82
N PRO A 42 -4.51 23.44 6.96
CA PRO A 42 -5.38 24.00 5.93
C PRO A 42 -5.07 25.50 5.68
N PRO A 43 -5.53 26.08 4.54
CA PRO A 43 -6.37 25.46 3.50
C PRO A 43 -5.58 24.51 2.60
N PHE A 44 -6.23 23.43 2.19
CA PHE A 44 -5.66 22.47 1.25
C PHE A 44 -5.82 22.95 -0.20
N SER A 45 -4.77 22.78 -1.00
CA SER A 45 -4.85 23.01 -2.44
C SER A 45 -5.57 21.87 -3.14
N ALA A 46 -6.09 22.10 -4.36
CA ALA A 46 -6.72 21.05 -5.16
C ALA A 46 -5.78 19.85 -5.38
N ILE A 47 -4.49 20.11 -5.57
CA ILE A 47 -3.45 19.08 -5.75
C ILE A 47 -3.33 18.19 -4.51
N GLU A 48 -3.39 18.78 -3.31
CA GLU A 48 -3.31 18.04 -2.05
C GLU A 48 -4.54 17.17 -1.80
N ILE A 49 -5.73 17.67 -2.14
CA ILE A 49 -6.97 16.89 -2.07
C ILE A 49 -6.89 15.71 -3.04
N THR A 50 -6.39 15.94 -4.26
CA THR A 50 -6.16 14.87 -5.24
C THR A 50 -5.16 13.84 -4.73
N LEU A 51 -4.08 14.26 -4.07
CA LEU A 51 -3.09 13.35 -3.49
C LEU A 51 -3.70 12.46 -2.40
N TYR A 52 -4.53 13.02 -1.50
CA TYR A 52 -5.28 12.23 -0.51
C TYR A 52 -6.16 11.17 -1.18
N ILE A 53 -6.92 11.56 -2.20
CA ILE A 53 -7.81 10.63 -2.90
C ILE A 53 -7.01 9.49 -3.55
N ILE A 54 -5.92 9.83 -4.22
CA ILE A 54 -5.07 8.83 -4.89
C ILE A 54 -4.43 7.88 -3.87
N GLY A 55 -3.88 8.39 -2.76
CA GLY A 55 -3.26 7.55 -1.73
C GLY A 55 -4.27 6.61 -1.05
N ILE A 56 -5.46 7.11 -0.72
CA ILE A 56 -6.57 6.29 -0.21
C ILE A 56 -6.96 5.20 -1.22
N LEU A 57 -7.11 5.54 -2.52
CA LEU A 57 -7.43 4.57 -3.56
C LEU A 57 -6.34 3.49 -3.70
N PHE A 58 -5.07 3.87 -3.58
CA PHE A 58 -3.97 2.90 -3.57
C PHE A 58 -4.03 1.94 -2.38
N PHE A 59 -4.37 2.43 -1.18
CA PHE A 59 -4.57 1.56 -0.02
C PHE A 59 -5.75 0.63 -0.19
N VAL A 60 -6.87 1.11 -0.75
CA VAL A 60 -8.03 0.26 -1.03
C VAL A 60 -7.68 -0.82 -2.06
N PHE A 61 -7.03 -0.44 -3.15
CA PHE A 61 -6.62 -1.37 -4.20
C PHE A 61 -5.66 -2.44 -3.66
N SER A 62 -4.60 -2.02 -2.97
CA SER A 62 -3.61 -2.95 -2.41
C SER A 62 -4.23 -3.83 -1.33
N GLY A 63 -5.09 -3.26 -0.49
CA GLY A 63 -5.87 -3.99 0.49
C GLY A 63 -6.74 -5.08 -0.13
N ALA A 64 -7.48 -4.75 -1.19
CA ALA A 64 -8.32 -5.70 -1.91
C ALA A 64 -7.51 -6.82 -2.59
N VAL A 65 -6.36 -6.50 -3.20
CA VAL A 65 -5.48 -7.48 -3.84
C VAL A 65 -4.91 -8.45 -2.79
N GLU A 66 -4.35 -7.92 -1.70
CA GLU A 66 -3.65 -8.72 -0.68
C GLU A 66 -4.61 -9.58 0.17
N THR A 67 -5.81 -9.06 0.46
CA THR A 67 -6.87 -9.84 1.15
C THR A 67 -7.40 -11.01 0.33
N ASN A 68 -7.30 -10.96 -1.00
CA ASN A 68 -7.73 -12.05 -1.88
C ASN A 68 -6.63 -13.11 -2.12
N SER A 69 -5.45 -12.94 -1.53
CA SER A 69 -4.38 -13.95 -1.62
C SER A 69 -4.68 -15.18 -0.74
N GLU A 70 -4.11 -16.33 -1.10
CA GLU A 70 -4.19 -17.56 -0.29
C GLU A 70 -3.17 -17.57 0.87
N GLU A 71 -2.22 -16.63 0.88
CA GLU A 71 -1.20 -16.52 1.91
C GLU A 71 -1.70 -15.67 3.10
N GLY A 72 -1.81 -16.29 4.28
CA GLY A 72 -2.33 -15.58 5.47
C GLY A 72 -1.53 -14.34 5.88
N LYS A 73 -0.25 -14.23 5.51
CA LYS A 73 0.56 -13.01 5.73
C LYS A 73 0.11 -11.86 4.84
N SER A 74 -0.08 -12.12 3.56
CA SER A 74 -0.60 -11.15 2.60
C SER A 74 -2.00 -10.69 3.00
N GLN A 75 -2.88 -11.61 3.42
CA GLN A 75 -4.20 -11.23 3.93
C GLN A 75 -4.14 -10.24 5.11
N LEU A 76 -3.23 -10.47 6.07
CA LEU A 76 -3.04 -9.55 7.20
C LEU A 76 -2.61 -8.16 6.74
N PHE A 77 -1.64 -8.06 5.82
CA PHE A 77 -1.23 -6.79 5.24
C PHE A 77 -2.37 -6.10 4.49
N GLY A 78 -3.18 -6.89 3.77
CA GLY A 78 -4.37 -6.39 3.10
C GLY A 78 -5.35 -5.72 4.06
N TYR A 79 -5.66 -6.34 5.19
CA TYR A 79 -6.50 -5.71 6.23
C TYR A 79 -5.87 -4.44 6.83
N ILE A 80 -4.55 -4.42 7.03
CA ILE A 80 -3.84 -3.23 7.51
C ILE A 80 -4.00 -2.07 6.52
N TYR A 81 -3.89 -2.34 5.21
CA TYR A 81 -4.09 -1.33 4.18
C TYR A 81 -5.53 -0.82 4.13
N LEU A 82 -6.52 -1.71 4.24
CA LEU A 82 -7.93 -1.32 4.27
C LEU A 82 -8.29 -0.47 5.50
N ILE A 83 -7.81 -0.84 6.68
CA ILE A 83 -8.01 -0.07 7.91
C ILE A 83 -7.32 1.29 7.79
N SER A 84 -6.10 1.33 7.23
CA SER A 84 -5.39 2.57 6.99
C SER A 84 -6.16 3.48 6.03
N ALA A 85 -6.66 2.95 4.91
CA ALA A 85 -7.49 3.68 3.96
C ALA A 85 -8.69 4.33 4.64
N LEU A 86 -9.39 3.58 5.51
CA LEU A 86 -10.54 4.06 6.24
C LEU A 86 -10.16 5.22 7.19
N LEU A 87 -9.08 5.06 7.96
CA LEU A 87 -8.61 6.10 8.89
C LEU A 87 -8.17 7.37 8.16
N PHE A 88 -7.33 7.25 7.13
CA PHE A 88 -6.87 8.40 6.34
C PHE A 88 -8.04 9.10 5.65
N ALA A 89 -8.99 8.36 5.08
CA ALA A 89 -10.18 8.95 4.47
C ALA A 89 -11.04 9.71 5.49
N SER A 90 -11.34 9.10 6.65
CA SER A 90 -12.15 9.74 7.69
C SER A 90 -11.49 11.00 8.25
N ILE A 91 -10.19 10.95 8.57
CA ILE A 91 -9.47 12.09 9.12
C ILE A 91 -9.36 13.21 8.08
N SER A 92 -9.00 12.89 6.84
CA SER A 92 -8.85 13.89 5.78
C SER A 92 -10.16 14.57 5.44
N LEU A 93 -11.26 13.80 5.40
CA LEU A 93 -12.61 14.33 5.21
C LEU A 93 -13.02 15.27 6.36
N PHE A 94 -12.78 14.87 7.61
CA PHE A 94 -13.06 15.71 8.77
C PHE A 94 -12.28 17.03 8.72
N ARG A 95 -10.98 16.97 8.41
CA ARG A 95 -10.11 18.15 8.31
C ARG A 95 -10.43 19.06 7.13
N TRP A 96 -11.09 18.54 6.11
CA TRP A 96 -11.55 19.33 4.98
C TRP A 96 -12.88 20.05 5.27
N LEU A 97 -13.75 19.44 6.08
CA LEU A 97 -15.05 19.99 6.45
C LEU A 97 -15.02 20.92 7.67
N ALA A 98 -14.02 20.79 8.55
CA ALA A 98 -13.83 21.60 9.76
C ALA A 98 -13.07 22.90 9.48
#